data_AF-A0A509KZN7-F1
#
_entry.id   AF-A0A509KZN7-F1
#
_cell.length_a   1.000
_cell.length_b   1.000
_cell.length_c   1.000
_cell.angle_alpha   90.00
_cell.angle_beta   90.00
_cell.angle_gamma   90.00
#
_symmetry.space_group_name_H-M   'P 1'
#
loop_
_entity.id
_entity.type
_entity.pdbx_description
1 polymer ?
#
loop_
_entity_poly.entity_id
_entity_poly.type
_entity_poly.pdbx_seq_one_letter_code
_entity_poly.pdbx_strand_id
1 'polypeptide(L)'
;FMDALHENIARYTHSGSKPAKLAAAGEIPIGISFAFRAARSKAAGAPLEIIIAKEGIGWEIEASAIMAGTDKLEAAQTFMDWTITKKAMVMYNDAYAVVGYKGVAKPVKYFPPETMSQMIDNDFEFAANNRKRILAEWQKRYDSKSDPKN
;
A
#
# COMPACT_ATOMS: atom_id res chain seq x y z
N PHE A 1 14.92 10.24 -11.62
CA PHE A 1 13.70 10.58 -10.85
C PHE A 1 13.95 10.53 -9.34
N MET A 2 14.28 9.37 -8.76
CA MET A 2 14.40 9.23 -7.29
C MET A 2 15.41 10.18 -6.63
N ASP A 3 16.53 10.53 -7.29
CA ASP A 3 17.48 11.53 -6.77
C ASP A 3 16.83 12.91 -6.62
N ALA A 4 16.14 13.40 -7.65
CA ALA A 4 15.45 14.67 -7.61
C ALA A 4 14.28 14.67 -6.61
N LEU A 5 13.60 13.53 -6.44
CA LEU A 5 12.59 13.38 -5.40
C LEU A 5 13.23 13.48 -4.01
N HIS A 6 14.37 12.82 -3.80
CA HIS A 6 15.06 12.79 -2.52
C HIS A 6 15.38 14.19 -1.99
N GLU A 7 15.80 15.12 -2.84
CA GLU A 7 16.04 16.52 -2.45
C GLU A 7 14.83 17.15 -1.75
N ASN A 8 13.61 16.75 -2.15
CA ASN A 8 12.35 17.26 -1.61
C ASN A 8 11.75 16.39 -0.49
N ILE A 9 12.31 15.21 -0.21
CA ILE A 9 11.83 14.38 0.90
C ILE A 9 12.29 14.98 2.22
N ALA A 10 11.33 15.25 3.11
CA ALA A 10 11.61 15.68 4.48
C ALA A 10 12.09 14.50 5.36
N ARG A 11 11.43 13.34 5.25
CA ARG A 11 11.80 12.11 5.96
C ARG A 11 11.20 10.86 5.30
N TYR A 12 11.91 9.74 5.38
CA TYR A 12 11.38 8.41 5.04
C TYR A 12 10.87 7.73 6.31
N THR A 13 9.59 7.39 6.30
CA THR A 13 8.91 6.80 7.46
C THR A 13 8.91 5.27 7.40
N HIS A 14 9.01 4.61 8.56
CA HIS A 14 8.94 3.14 8.66
C HIS A 14 7.56 2.53 8.34
N SER A 15 6.50 3.34 8.31
CA SER A 15 5.15 2.92 7.93
C SER A 15 4.69 3.62 6.67
N GLY A 16 4.27 2.86 5.66
CA GLY A 16 3.71 3.42 4.42
C GLY A 16 2.43 4.24 4.60
N SER A 17 1.74 4.11 5.74
CA SER A 17 0.55 4.92 6.06
C SER A 17 0.87 6.27 6.72
N LYS A 18 2.08 6.42 7.28
CA LYS A 18 2.47 7.61 8.04
C LYS A 18 2.50 8.88 7.18
N PRO A 19 2.97 8.88 5.90
CA PRO A 19 2.97 10.10 5.09
C PRO A 19 1.58 10.71 4.90
N ALA A 20 0.52 9.89 4.68
CA ALA A 20 -0.85 10.40 4.60
C ALA A 20 -1.34 11.00 5.93
N LYS A 21 -0.94 10.42 7.08
CA LYS A 21 -1.29 10.96 8.40
C LYS A 21 -0.60 12.30 8.67
N LEU A 22 0.67 12.41 8.29
CA LEU A 22 1.44 13.66 8.42
C LEU A 22 0.84 14.77 7.56
N ALA A 23 0.45 14.45 6.32
CA ALA A 23 -0.24 15.41 5.46
C ALA A 23 -1.62 15.80 6.03
N ALA A 24 -2.36 14.83 6.56
CA ALA A 24 -3.66 15.09 7.20
C ALA A 24 -3.55 16.03 8.41
N ALA A 25 -2.46 15.93 9.17
CA ALA A 25 -2.16 16.76 10.32
C ALA A 25 -1.54 18.13 9.95
N GLY A 26 -1.25 18.37 8.67
CA GLY A 26 -0.55 19.58 8.21
C GLY A 26 0.95 19.61 8.56
N GLU A 27 1.52 18.51 9.04
CA GLU A 27 2.96 18.43 9.37
C GLU A 27 3.84 18.39 8.11
N ILE A 28 3.30 17.89 6.99
CA ILE A 28 3.95 17.92 5.68
C ILE A 28 2.94 18.36 4.62
N PRO A 29 3.35 19.07 3.56
CA PRO A 29 2.42 19.50 2.51
C PRO A 29 2.00 18.35 1.57
N ILE A 30 2.87 17.35 1.35
CA ILE A 30 2.63 16.25 0.40
C ILE A 30 3.07 14.93 1.05
N GLY A 31 2.17 13.94 1.08
CA GLY A 31 2.45 12.59 1.53
C GLY A 31 2.28 11.57 0.41
N ILE A 32 3.35 10.87 0.02
CA ILE A 32 3.29 9.73 -0.92
C ILE A 32 2.87 8.50 -0.12
N SER A 33 1.65 8.01 -0.34
CA SER A 33 1.02 6.97 0.48
C SER A 33 -0.13 6.29 -0.28
N PHE A 34 -0.72 5.25 0.31
CA PHE A 34 -1.90 4.58 -0.20
C PHE A 34 -3.12 5.52 -0.28
N ALA A 35 -3.76 5.57 -1.46
CA ALA A 35 -4.95 6.40 -1.71
C ALA A 35 -6.09 6.12 -0.71
N PHE A 36 -6.30 4.86 -0.32
CA PHE A 36 -7.32 4.49 0.66
C PHE A 36 -7.08 5.13 2.05
N ARG A 37 -5.82 5.26 2.48
CA ARG A 37 -5.50 5.92 3.76
C ARG A 37 -5.79 7.42 3.71
N ALA A 38 -5.44 8.07 2.60
CA ALA A 38 -5.78 9.48 2.38
C ALA A 38 -7.30 9.71 2.29
N ALA A 39 -8.03 8.82 1.61
CA ALA A 39 -9.49 8.87 1.51
C ALA A 39 -10.17 8.77 2.88
N ARG A 40 -9.68 7.87 3.76
CA ARG A 40 -10.17 7.78 5.15
C ARG A 40 -9.88 9.04 5.97
N SER A 41 -8.67 9.60 5.87
CA SER A 41 -8.34 10.86 6.55
C SER A 41 -9.22 12.01 6.06
N LYS A 42 -9.44 12.11 4.74
CA LYS A 42 -10.35 13.12 4.15
C LYS A 42 -11.79 12.90 4.62
N ALA A 43 -12.25 11.66 4.70
CA ALA A 43 -13.57 11.32 5.25
C ALA A 43 -13.72 11.72 6.73
N ALA A 44 -12.63 11.73 7.48
CA ALA A 44 -12.57 12.22 8.86
C ALA A 44 -12.41 13.74 8.98
N GLY A 45 -12.44 14.49 7.87
CA GLY A 45 -12.38 15.96 7.85
C GLY A 45 -11.00 16.56 7.61
N ALA A 46 -9.97 15.74 7.34
CA ALA A 46 -8.66 16.28 7.01
C ALA A 46 -8.69 17.05 5.67
N PRO A 47 -8.01 18.21 5.56
CA PRO A 47 -8.01 19.05 4.37
C PRO A 47 -7.08 18.50 3.29
N LEU A 48 -7.38 17.30 2.78
CA LEU A 48 -6.56 16.59 1.80
C LEU A 48 -7.14 16.67 0.39
N GLU A 49 -6.26 16.76 -0.59
CA GLU A 49 -6.52 16.40 -1.97
C GLU A 49 -5.76 15.10 -2.30
N ILE A 50 -6.42 14.20 -3.03
CA ILE A 50 -5.85 12.89 -3.37
C ILE A 50 -5.58 12.90 -4.86
N ILE A 51 -4.31 12.78 -5.22
CA ILE A 51 -3.84 12.88 -6.60
C ILE A 51 -3.35 11.51 -7.03
N ILE A 52 -3.90 11.01 -8.14
CA ILE A 52 -3.38 9.83 -8.83
C ILE A 52 -2.46 10.30 -9.95
N ALA A 53 -1.21 9.84 -9.95
CA ALA A 53 -0.25 10.19 -10.98
C ALA A 53 -0.70 9.65 -12.34
N LYS A 54 -0.74 10.53 -13.36
CA LYS A 54 -1.21 10.21 -14.72
C LYS A 54 -0.25 9.28 -15.48
N GLU A 55 1.01 9.23 -15.05
CA GLU A 55 2.06 8.36 -15.59
C GLU A 55 1.87 6.90 -15.14
N GLY A 56 0.96 6.66 -14.19
CA GLY A 56 0.70 5.36 -13.60
C GLY A 56 1.13 5.28 -12.13
N ILE A 57 0.49 4.37 -11.39
CA ILE A 57 0.76 4.10 -9.98
C ILE A 57 1.09 2.63 -9.75
N GLY A 58 1.97 2.39 -8.79
CA GLY A 58 2.20 1.05 -8.25
C GLY A 58 1.00 0.57 -7.43
N TRP A 59 0.90 -0.73 -7.28
CA TRP A 59 -0.07 -1.40 -6.41
C TRP A 59 0.58 -2.65 -5.82
N GLU A 60 -0.02 -3.19 -4.77
CA GLU A 60 0.43 -4.42 -4.13
C GLU A 60 -0.73 -5.39 -3.99
N ILE A 61 -0.39 -6.66 -3.80
CA ILE A 61 -1.34 -7.71 -3.48
C ILE A 61 -0.94 -8.33 -2.15
N GLU A 62 -1.87 -8.29 -1.20
CA GLU A 62 -1.73 -9.01 0.06
C GLU A 62 -1.83 -10.51 -0.22
N ALA A 63 -0.79 -11.25 0.16
CA ALA A 63 -0.70 -12.70 -0.03
C ALA A 63 -0.59 -13.41 1.33
N SER A 64 -1.26 -14.56 1.43
CA SER A 64 -1.22 -15.44 2.59
C SER A 64 -0.56 -16.76 2.19
N ALA A 65 0.23 -17.35 3.09
CA ALA A 65 0.91 -18.62 2.85
C ALA A 65 0.96 -19.47 4.13
N ILE A 66 1.00 -20.79 3.94
CA ILE A 66 1.19 -21.74 5.05
C ILE A 66 2.70 -21.91 5.29
N MET A 67 3.12 -21.76 6.54
CA MET A 67 4.51 -22.00 6.93
C MET A 67 4.88 -23.47 6.74
N ALA A 68 6.00 -23.72 6.07
CA ALA A 68 6.53 -25.06 5.88
C ALA A 68 6.83 -25.74 7.23
N GLY A 69 6.42 -27.00 7.37
CA GLY A 69 6.66 -27.79 8.58
C GLY A 69 5.74 -27.49 9.76
N THR A 70 4.62 -26.79 9.55
CA THR A 70 3.64 -26.59 10.62
C THR A 70 2.99 -27.90 11.09
N ASP A 71 2.90 -28.10 12.41
CA ASP A 71 2.16 -29.22 13.04
C ASP A 71 0.64 -29.06 12.92
N LYS A 72 0.16 -27.94 12.39
CA LYS A 72 -1.27 -27.57 12.29
C LYS A 72 -1.69 -27.39 10.83
N LEU A 73 -1.22 -28.27 9.94
CA LEU A 73 -1.45 -28.15 8.49
C LEU A 73 -2.94 -28.08 8.13
N GLU A 74 -3.77 -28.98 8.67
CA GLU A 74 -5.21 -29.02 8.37
C GLU A 74 -5.93 -27.73 8.79
N ALA A 75 -5.61 -27.22 9.98
CA ALA A 75 -6.16 -25.95 10.46
C ALA A 75 -5.70 -24.76 9.60
N ALA A 76 -4.42 -24.74 9.20
CA ALA A 76 -3.88 -23.72 8.32
C ALA A 76 -4.54 -23.74 6.93
N GLN A 77 -4.74 -24.92 6.35
CA GLN A 77 -5.45 -25.09 5.07
C GLN A 77 -6.90 -24.61 5.18
N THR A 78 -7.60 -25.02 6.25
CA THR A 78 -8.98 -24.57 6.50
C THR A 78 -9.08 -23.03 6.56
N PHE A 79 -8.11 -22.38 7.21
CA PHE A 79 -8.06 -20.92 7.28
C PHE A 79 -7.75 -20.30 5.92
N MET A 80 -6.77 -20.83 5.19
CA MET A 80 -6.41 -20.37 3.85
C MET A 80 -7.58 -20.46 2.87
N ASP A 81 -8.30 -21.59 2.85
CA ASP A 81 -9.49 -21.80 2.04
C ASP A 81 -10.58 -20.76 2.38
N TRP A 82 -10.75 -20.43 3.67
CA TRP A 82 -11.67 -19.40 4.09
C TRP A 82 -11.27 -18.00 3.60
N THR A 83 -9.97 -17.64 3.65
CA THR A 83 -9.47 -16.30 3.31
C THR A 83 -9.78 -15.89 1.86
N ILE A 84 -9.92 -16.86 0.95
CA ILE A 84 -10.20 -16.61 -0.47
C ILE A 84 -11.69 -16.67 -0.83
N THR A 85 -12.58 -16.92 0.15
CA THR A 85 -14.02 -16.97 -0.10
C THR A 85 -14.59 -15.60 -0.44
N LYS A 86 -15.72 -15.58 -1.17
CA LYS A 86 -16.49 -14.34 -1.39
C LYS A 86 -16.86 -13.64 -0.08
N LYS A 87 -17.18 -14.41 0.97
CA LYS A 87 -17.52 -13.86 2.29
C LYS A 87 -16.34 -13.11 2.90
N ALA A 88 -15.14 -13.70 2.90
CA ALA A 88 -13.93 -13.03 3.37
C ALA A 88 -13.63 -11.77 2.54
N MET A 89 -13.75 -11.84 1.22
CA MET A 89 -13.53 -10.68 0.34
C MET A 89 -14.53 -9.53 0.57
N VAL A 90 -15.79 -9.85 0.91
CA VAL A 90 -16.77 -8.84 1.33
C VAL A 90 -16.32 -8.16 2.64
N MET A 91 -15.83 -8.93 3.61
CA MET A 91 -15.30 -8.39 4.87
C MET A 91 -14.05 -7.54 4.64
N TYR A 92 -13.15 -7.96 3.73
CA TYR A 92 -11.96 -7.19 3.39
C TYR A 92 -12.29 -5.86 2.75
N ASN A 93 -13.41 -5.73 2.03
CA ASN A 93 -13.78 -4.47 1.40
C ASN A 93 -14.17 -3.36 2.40
N ASP A 94 -14.45 -3.70 3.67
CA ASP A 94 -14.60 -2.71 4.74
C ASP A 94 -13.26 -2.05 5.10
N ALA A 95 -12.14 -2.77 4.86
CA ALA A 95 -10.79 -2.35 5.19
C ALA A 95 -9.94 -1.96 3.97
N TYR A 96 -10.33 -2.36 2.76
CA TYR A 96 -9.57 -2.17 1.52
C TYR A 96 -10.48 -1.70 0.37
N ALA A 97 -9.99 -0.75 -0.44
CA ALA A 97 -10.73 -0.23 -1.59
C ALA A 97 -10.86 -1.23 -2.74
N VAL A 98 -9.92 -2.17 -2.83
CA VAL A 98 -9.80 -3.13 -3.93
C VAL A 98 -9.63 -4.51 -3.31
N VAL A 99 -10.37 -5.50 -3.81
CA VAL A 99 -10.32 -6.89 -3.36
C VAL A 99 -10.29 -7.84 -4.57
N GLY A 100 -9.74 -9.04 -4.38
CA GLY A 100 -9.50 -9.99 -5.47
C GLY A 100 -10.75 -10.62 -6.11
N TYR A 101 -11.93 -10.48 -5.48
CA TYR A 101 -13.18 -11.02 -6.01
C TYR A 101 -13.91 -9.99 -6.89
N LYS A 102 -14.06 -10.29 -8.18
CA LYS A 102 -14.75 -9.41 -9.14
C LYS A 102 -16.18 -9.08 -8.67
N GLY A 103 -16.54 -7.81 -8.71
CA GLY A 103 -17.87 -7.31 -8.34
C GLY A 103 -18.14 -7.20 -6.83
N VAL A 104 -17.14 -7.45 -5.96
CA VAL A 104 -17.30 -7.26 -4.50
C VAL A 104 -16.88 -5.87 -4.05
N ALA A 105 -15.85 -5.28 -4.67
CA ALA A 105 -15.35 -3.96 -4.31
C ALA A 105 -16.43 -2.89 -4.46
N LYS A 106 -16.77 -2.21 -3.37
CA LYS A 106 -17.69 -1.07 -3.35
C LYS A 106 -16.90 0.24 -3.42
N PRO A 107 -17.50 1.31 -3.97
CA PRO A 107 -16.90 2.64 -3.95
C PRO A 107 -16.59 3.09 -2.51
N VAL A 108 -15.36 3.58 -2.30
CA VAL A 108 -14.95 4.18 -1.04
C VAL A 108 -15.08 5.70 -1.16
N LYS A 109 -15.70 6.34 -0.17
CA LYS A 109 -15.87 7.80 -0.14
C LYS A 109 -14.51 8.50 -0.28
N TYR A 110 -14.42 9.46 -1.19
CA TYR A 110 -13.20 10.21 -1.55
C TYR A 110 -12.06 9.39 -2.18
N PHE A 111 -12.24 8.10 -2.44
CA PHE A 111 -11.25 7.33 -3.20
C PHE A 111 -11.37 7.68 -4.69
N PRO A 112 -10.28 8.08 -5.38
CA PRO A 112 -10.38 8.52 -6.76
C PRO A 112 -10.83 7.38 -7.70
N PRO A 113 -11.88 7.58 -8.53
CA PRO A 113 -12.42 6.54 -9.39
C PRO A 113 -11.44 6.03 -10.46
N GLU A 114 -10.50 6.88 -10.88
CA GLU A 114 -9.44 6.58 -11.85
C GLU A 114 -8.30 5.72 -11.28
N THR A 115 -8.26 5.48 -9.97
CA THR A 115 -7.15 4.75 -9.33
C THR A 115 -6.89 3.40 -10.01
N MET A 116 -7.95 2.65 -10.33
CA MET A 116 -7.84 1.32 -10.93
C MET A 116 -7.29 1.36 -12.36
N SER A 117 -7.67 2.36 -13.16
CA SER A 117 -7.19 2.47 -14.55
C SER A 117 -5.77 3.02 -14.65
N GLN A 118 -5.24 3.58 -13.55
CA GLN A 118 -3.86 4.08 -13.47
C GLN A 118 -2.89 3.05 -12.86
N MET A 119 -3.37 1.88 -12.44
CA MET A 119 -2.48 0.81 -11.96
C MET A 119 -1.61 0.29 -13.10
N ILE A 120 -0.30 0.29 -12.90
CA ILE A 120 0.64 -0.31 -13.85
C ILE A 120 0.42 -1.82 -13.96
N ASP A 121 0.86 -2.42 -15.07
CA ASP A 121 1.08 -3.86 -15.11
C ASP A 121 2.28 -4.19 -14.22
N ASN A 122 2.02 -4.84 -13.08
CA ASN A 122 3.01 -5.00 -12.02
C ASN A 122 3.65 -6.39 -12.07
N ASP A 123 4.95 -6.41 -12.36
CA ASP A 123 5.75 -7.63 -12.39
C ASP A 123 6.20 -8.02 -10.96
N PHE A 124 5.37 -8.83 -10.30
CA PHE A 124 5.65 -9.32 -8.96
C PHE A 124 6.87 -10.25 -8.90
N GLU A 125 7.16 -10.99 -9.96
CA GLU A 125 8.32 -11.88 -10.01
C GLU A 125 9.61 -11.06 -10.07
N PHE A 126 9.67 -10.04 -10.93
CA PHE A 126 10.76 -9.08 -10.96
C PHE A 126 10.92 -8.40 -9.60
N ALA A 127 9.83 -7.88 -9.02
CA ALA A 127 9.86 -7.19 -7.74
C ALA A 127 10.42 -8.09 -6.63
N ALA A 128 9.99 -9.35 -6.57
CA ALA A 128 10.48 -10.32 -5.58
C ALA A 128 11.96 -10.67 -5.79
N ASN A 129 12.35 -11.04 -7.02
CA ASN A 129 13.71 -11.46 -7.35
C ASN A 129 14.73 -10.31 -7.22
N ASN A 130 14.30 -9.06 -7.41
CA ASN A 130 15.17 -7.89 -7.32
C ASN A 130 15.10 -7.17 -5.97
N ARG A 131 14.19 -7.56 -5.05
CA ARG A 131 13.94 -6.85 -3.79
C ARG A 131 15.22 -6.53 -3.03
N LYS A 132 16.09 -7.52 -2.84
CA LYS A 132 17.34 -7.36 -2.08
C LYS A 132 18.25 -6.31 -2.71
N ARG A 133 18.43 -6.37 -4.03
CA ARG A 133 19.27 -5.43 -4.79
C ARG A 133 18.70 -4.01 -4.74
N ILE A 134 17.39 -3.87 -4.96
CA ILE A 134 16.71 -2.57 -4.97
C ILE A 134 16.78 -1.92 -3.58
N LEU A 135 16.51 -2.66 -2.51
CA LEU A 135 16.57 -2.13 -1.16
C LEU A 135 17.99 -1.77 -0.72
N ALA A 136 19.00 -2.56 -1.11
CA ALA A 136 20.39 -2.24 -0.82
C ALA A 136 20.83 -0.93 -1.50
N GLU A 137 20.47 -0.76 -2.78
CA GLU A 137 20.74 0.47 -3.52
C GLU A 137 19.98 1.67 -2.95
N TRP A 138 18.72 1.47 -2.56
CA TRP A 138 17.90 2.48 -1.90
C TRP A 138 18.52 2.95 -0.58
N GLN A 139 18.90 2.01 0.28
CA GLN A 139 19.51 2.30 1.58
C GLN A 139 20.84 3.05 1.39
N LYS A 140 21.68 2.61 0.45
CA LYS A 140 22.94 3.27 0.15
C LYS A 140 22.76 4.75 -0.22
N ARG A 141 21.66 5.10 -0.92
CA ARG A 141 21.46 6.43 -1.49
C ARG A 141 20.60 7.36 -0.64
N TYR A 142 19.62 6.82 0.08
CA TYR A 142 18.53 7.64 0.62
C TYR A 142 18.27 7.45 2.13
N ASP A 143 19.00 6.54 2.80
CA ASP A 143 18.78 6.24 4.23
C ASP A 143 19.15 7.41 5.15
N SER A 144 19.85 8.43 4.63
CA SER A 144 20.21 9.66 5.36
C SER A 144 19.01 10.44 5.90
N LYS A 145 17.80 10.22 5.35
CA LYS A 145 16.56 10.87 5.77
C LYS A 145 15.56 9.90 6.41
N SER A 146 15.96 8.66 6.71
CA SER A 146 15.09 7.69 7.38
C SER A 146 14.81 8.11 8.82
N ASP A 147 13.58 7.89 9.28
CA ASP A 147 13.24 8.00 10.70
C ASP A 147 14.19 7.11 11.53
N PRO A 148 14.57 7.50 12.77
CA PRO A 148 15.38 6.65 13.64
C PRO A 148 14.79 5.26 13.80
N LYS A 149 15.65 4.24 13.90
CA LYS A 149 15.23 2.89 14.27
C LYS A 149 14.87 2.91 15.76
N ASN A 150 13.65 2.50 16.08
CA ASN A 150 13.21 2.27 17.45
C ASN A 150 13.69 0.90 17.95
#